data_AF-A0A835A5P1-F1
#
_entry.id   AF-A0A835A5P1-F1
#
_cell.length_a   1.000
_cell.length_b   1.000
_cell.length_c   1.000
_cell.angle_alpha   90.00
_cell.angle_beta   90.00
_cell.angle_gamma   90.00
#
_symmetry.space_group_name_H-M   'P 1'
#
loop_
_entity.id
_entity.type
_entity.pdbx_description
1 polymer ?
#
loop_
_entity_poly.entity_id
_entity_poly.type
_entity_poly.pdbx_seq_one_letter_code
_entity_poly.pdbx_strand_id
1 'polypeptide(L)' 'MPNIPRNALRSLTLLVIWEMWKERNARVFRQYGRPATEIVDSIKGEALLWIKAGDTALANLLVRE' A
#
# COMPACT_ATOMS: atom_id res chain seq x y z
N MET A 1 -0.78 -5.25 -23.71
CA MET A 1 -1.01 -4.82 -22.32
C MET A 1 0.08 -3.85 -21.94
N PRO A 2 -0.21 -2.72 -21.28
CA PRO A 2 0.84 -1.83 -20.78
C PRO A 2 1.81 -2.65 -19.91
N ASN A 3 3.11 -2.51 -20.15
CA ASN A 3 4.14 -3.21 -19.39
C ASN A 3 4.20 -2.62 -17.98
N ILE A 4 3.35 -3.12 -17.08
CA ILE A 4 3.38 -2.73 -15.68
C ILE A 4 4.70 -3.22 -15.10
N PRO A 5 5.53 -2.34 -14.52
CA PRO A 5 6.80 -2.74 -13.93
C PRO A 5 6.53 -3.78 -12.82
N ARG A 6 7.00 -5.03 -13.00
CA ARG A 6 6.77 -6.13 -12.04
C ARG A 6 7.25 -5.80 -10.62
N ASN A 7 8.27 -4.96 -10.51
CA ASN A 7 8.78 -4.42 -9.25
C ASN A 7 7.76 -3.49 -8.57
N ALA A 8 7.06 -2.62 -9.29
CA ALA A 8 6.03 -1.74 -8.73
C ALA A 8 4.87 -2.55 -8.13
N LEU A 9 4.41 -3.59 -8.83
CA LEU A 9 3.36 -4.48 -8.32
C LEU A 9 3.80 -5.25 -7.07
N ARG A 10 5.08 -5.68 -7.01
CA ARG A 10 5.63 -6.33 -5.82
C ARG A 10 5.65 -5.37 -4.62
N SER A 11 6.13 -4.13 -4.80
CA SER A 11 6.13 -3.11 -3.75
C SER A 11 4.73 -2.82 -3.23
N LEU A 12 3.76 -2.62 -4.13
CA LEU A 12 2.36 -2.39 -3.74
C LEU A 12 1.76 -3.62 -3.02
N THR A 13 2.06 -4.83 -3.50
CA THR A 13 1.61 -6.07 -2.85
C THR A 13 2.17 -6.18 -1.44
N LEU A 14 3.45 -5.84 -1.25
CA LEU A 14 4.09 -5.81 0.07
C LEU A 14 3.42 -4.79 1.00
N LEU A 15 3.10 -3.59 0.52
CA LEU A 15 2.34 -2.57 1.27
C LEU A 15 0.97 -3.09 1.73
N VAL A 16 0.23 -3.74 0.82
CA VAL A 16 -1.07 -4.33 1.15
C VAL A 16 -0.92 -5.41 2.23
N ILE A 17 0.03 -6.34 2.07
CA ILE A 17 0.28 -7.39 3.06
C ILE A 17 0.68 -6.78 4.41
N TRP A 18 1.52 -5.76 4.41
CA TRP A 18 1.96 -5.04 5.60
C TRP A 18 0.79 -4.39 6.35
N GLU A 19 -0.10 -3.68 5.65
CA GLU A 19 -1.27 -3.05 6.26
C GLU A 19 -2.28 -4.06 6.80
N MET A 20 -2.48 -5.18 6.10
CA MET A 20 -3.30 -6.28 6.59
C MET A 20 -2.71 -6.93 7.85
N TRP A 21 -1.39 -7.06 7.92
CA TRP A 21 -0.71 -7.56 9.10
C TRP A 21 -0.85 -6.60 10.30
N LYS A 22 -0.65 -5.28 10.09
CA LYS A 22 -0.87 -4.26 11.12
C LYS A 22 -2.30 -4.29 11.64
N GLU A 23 -3.28 -4.40 10.74
CA GLU A 23 -4.70 -4.50 11.09
C GLU A 23 -5.01 -5.73 11.94
N ARG A 24 -4.52 -6.91 11.52
CA ARG A 24 -4.68 -8.14 12.29
C ARG A 24 -4.11 -8.00 13.71
N ASN A 25 -2.92 -7.41 13.84
CA ASN A 25 -2.31 -7.19 15.15
C ASN A 25 -3.10 -6.20 16.01
N ALA A 26 -3.62 -5.11 15.43
CA ALA A 26 -4.47 -4.18 16.17
C ALA A 26 -5.72 -4.89 16.71
N ARG A 27 -6.36 -5.74 15.91
CA ARG A 27 -7.55 -6.49 16.34
C ARG A 27 -7.25 -7.48 17.46
N VAL A 28 -6.12 -8.19 17.37
CA VAL A 28 -5.74 -9.20 18.36
C VAL A 28 -5.26 -8.57 19.66
N PHE A 29 -4.34 -7.60 19.59
CA PHE A 29 -3.66 -7.08 20.77
C PHE A 29 -4.32 -5.84 21.38
N ARG A 30 -5.10 -5.09 20.59
CA ARG A 30 -5.75 -3.84 21.03
C ARG A 30 -7.28 -3.92 20.99
N GLN A 31 -7.85 -5.04 20.57
CA GLN A 31 -9.30 -5.21 20.35
C GLN A 31 -9.91 -4.11 19.49
N TYR A 32 -9.11 -3.55 18.58
CA TYR A 32 -9.48 -2.43 17.74
C TYR A 32 -9.36 -2.82 16.28
N GLY A 33 -10.40 -2.52 15.50
CA GLY A 33 -10.43 -2.77 14.07
C GLY A 33 -10.79 -1.50 13.30
N ARG A 34 -10.04 -1.22 12.24
CA ARG A 34 -10.30 -0.09 11.35
C ARG A 34 -11.32 -0.46 10.28
N PRO A 35 -12.11 0.51 9.77
CA PRO A 35 -12.87 0.34 8.54
C PRO A 35 -11.95 0.03 7.36
N ALA A 36 -12.42 -0.75 6.39
CA ALA A 36 -11.64 -1.10 5.20
C ALA A 36 -11.18 0.14 4.42
N THR A 37 -11.99 1.21 4.40
CA THR A 37 -11.65 2.49 3.77
C THR A 37 -10.40 3.12 4.39
N GLU A 38 -10.27 3.10 5.71
CA GLU A 38 -9.10 3.66 6.41
C GLU A 38 -7.83 2.86 6.11
N ILE A 39 -7.94 1.54 5.96
CA ILE A 39 -6.80 0.69 5.55
C ILE A 39 -6.37 1.04 4.13
N VAL A 40 -7.32 1.21 3.20
CA VAL A 40 -7.04 1.62 1.83
C VAL A 40 -6.39 3.01 1.78
N ASP A 41 -6.88 3.96 2.58
CA ASP A 41 -6.30 5.30 2.66
C ASP A 41 -4.88 5.27 3.24
N SER A 42 -4.61 4.40 4.22
CA SER A 42 -3.26 4.17 4.75
C SER A 42 -2.31 3.62 3.68
N ILE A 43 -2.75 2.62 2.90
CA ILE A 43 -1.97 2.06 1.78
C ILE A 43 -1.63 3.14 0.74
N LYS A 44 -2.62 3.96 0.36
CA LYS A 44 -2.43 5.08 -0.58
C LYS A 44 -1.46 6.12 -0.01
N GLY A 45 -1.60 6.46 1.27
CA GLY A 45 -0.72 7.39 1.98
C GLY A 45 0.74 6.91 2.00
N GLU A 46 0.98 5.65 2.39
CA GLU A 46 2.32 5.05 2.39
C GLU A 46 2.91 4.97 0.97
N ALA A 47 2.11 4.58 -0.02
CA ALA A 47 2.52 4.56 -1.42
C ALA A 47 2.96 5.95 -1.92
N LEU A 48 2.20 7.01 -1.61
CA LEU A 48 2.57 8.39 -1.95
C LEU A 48 3.84 8.86 -1.24
N LEU A 49 4.06 8.44 0.02
CA LEU A 49 5.30 8.74 0.73
C LEU A 49 6.51 8.08 0.05
N TRP A 50 6.38 6.84 -0.41
CA TRP A 50 7.46 6.15 -1.12
C TRP A 50 7.77 6.78 -2.47
N ILE A 51 6.74 7.23 -3.20
CA ILE A 51 6.92 8.01 -4.42
C ILE A 51 7.70 9.29 -4.13
N LYS A 52 7.32 10.04 -3.08
CA LYS A 52 8.04 11.25 -2.64
C LYS A 52 9.49 10.95 -2.23
N ALA A 53 9.76 9.75 -1.72
CA ALA A 53 11.09 9.28 -1.39
C ALA A 53 11.90 8.79 -2.62
N GLY A 54 11.32 8.79 -3.81
CA GLY A 54 12.00 8.47 -5.07
C GLY A 54 11.63 7.14 -5.73
N ASP A 55 10.60 6.43 -5.26
CA ASP A 55 10.12 5.22 -5.94
C ASP A 55 9.38 5.56 -7.24
N THR A 56 10.17 5.68 -8.31
CA THR A 56 9.68 5.97 -9.67
C THR A 56 8.87 4.83 -10.28
N ALA A 57 9.06 3.59 -9.82
CA ALA A 57 8.31 2.44 -10.32
C ALA A 57 6.86 2.49 -9.81
N LEU A 58 6.68 2.81 -8.53
CA LEU A 58 5.36 3.01 -7.93
C LEU A 58 4.65 4.23 -8.53
N ALA A 59 5.39 5.32 -8.78
CA ALA A 59 4.85 6.52 -9.43
C ALA A 59 4.28 6.20 -10.81
N ASN A 60 5.03 5.48 -11.65
CA ASN A 60 4.60 5.08 -12.98
C ASN A 60 3.39 4.13 -12.98
N LEU A 61 3.18 3.37 -11.90
CA LEU A 61 2.01 2.52 -11.72
C LEU A 61 0.76 3.34 -11.36
N LEU A 62 0.90 4.29 -10.42
CA LEU A 62 -0.22 5.05 -9.87
C LEU A 62 -0.62 6.29 -10.71
N VAL A 63 0.28 6.83 -11.53
CA VAL A 63 0.00 7.95 -12.46
C VAL A 63 -0.79 7.48 -13.70
N ARG A 64 -1.01 6.17 -13.87
CA ARG A 64 -1.71 5.59 -15.04
C ARG A 64 -3.24 5.50 -14.91
N GLU A 65 -3.85 6.26 -14.01
CA GLU A 65 -5.31 6.46 -13.97
C GLU A 65 -5.73 7.76 -14.66
#